data_AF-A0A7Z7GG67-F1
#
_entry.id   AF-A0A7Z7GG67-F1
#
_cell.length_a   1.000
_cell.length_b   1.000
_cell.length_c   1.000
_cell.angle_alpha   90.00
_cell.angle_beta   90.00
_cell.angle_gamma   90.00
#
_symmetry.space_group_name_H-M   'P 1'
#
loop_
_entity.id
_entity.type
_entity.pdbx_description
1 polymer ?
#
loop_
_entity_poly.entity_id
_entity_poly.type
_entity_poly.pdbx_seq_one_letter_code
_entity_poly.pdbx_strand_id
1 'polypeptide(L)'
;MTVPASARPLPEGLDAYLEVDGIEGSVARLGVRDVRAGSFVDAYPAGTHDREILVEGSPTPSSVREATARVLAADPRCRRVVLAVTADDLIAISWAEEAGYRYVVDVDIHDGQFTLLVTEPDWVLAQPHILDDIPLEE
;
A
#
# COMPACT_ATOMS: atom_id res chain seq x y z
N MET A 1 15.68 -7.75 -13.52
CA MET A 1 14.69 -6.67 -13.70
C MET A 1 14.77 -5.85 -12.43
N THR A 2 15.23 -4.60 -12.52
CA THR A 2 15.60 -3.79 -11.35
C THR A 2 14.35 -3.08 -10.84
N VAL A 3 13.93 -3.40 -9.62
CA VAL A 3 12.83 -2.70 -8.92
C VAL A 3 13.26 -1.26 -8.69
N PRO A 4 12.41 -0.25 -8.98
CA PRO A 4 12.77 1.13 -8.67
C PRO A 4 12.91 1.28 -7.16
N ALA A 5 14.11 1.65 -6.72
CA ALA A 5 14.32 2.13 -5.37
C ALA A 5 13.42 3.35 -5.17
N SER A 6 12.54 3.34 -4.17
CA SER A 6 12.09 4.61 -3.62
C SER A 6 13.30 5.20 -2.89
N ALA A 7 14.05 6.05 -3.60
CA ALA A 7 15.23 6.74 -3.08
C ALA A 7 14.86 7.90 -2.13
N ARG A 8 13.56 8.09 -1.87
CA ARG A 8 13.08 9.16 -0.99
C ARG A 8 13.24 8.68 0.45
N PRO A 9 13.96 9.42 1.31
CA PRO A 9 14.04 9.08 2.72
C PRO A 9 12.65 9.11 3.33
N LEU A 10 12.41 8.19 4.26
CA LEU A 10 11.13 8.11 4.96
C LEU A 10 10.86 9.43 5.70
N PRO A 11 9.64 9.98 5.61
CA PRO A 11 9.28 11.22 6.28
C PRO A 11 9.21 11.05 7.80
N GLU A 12 9.20 12.17 8.53
CA GLU A 12 8.83 12.19 9.95
C GLU A 12 7.34 11.86 10.14
N GLY A 13 6.94 11.48 11.36
CA GLY A 13 5.53 11.16 11.69
C GLY A 13 5.08 9.75 11.31
N LEU A 14 6.02 8.81 11.18
CA LEU A 14 5.73 7.39 11.04
C LEU A 14 5.52 6.73 12.41
N ASP A 15 4.56 5.83 12.48
CA ASP A 15 4.21 5.07 13.69
C ASP A 15 5.24 3.97 13.97
N ALA A 16 5.81 3.38 12.92
CA ALA A 16 6.77 2.30 13.02
C ALA A 16 7.70 2.24 11.80
N TYR A 17 8.84 1.57 12.00
CA TYR A 17 9.79 1.21 10.96
C TYR A 17 10.03 -0.29 10.99
N LEU A 18 10.12 -0.90 9.82
CA LEU A 18 10.49 -2.30 9.63
C LEU A 18 11.73 -2.33 8.73
N GLU A 19 12.82 -2.89 9.22
CA GLU A 19 13.95 -3.27 8.38
C GLU A 19 13.63 -4.59 7.70
N VAL A 20 13.88 -4.65 6.39
CA VAL A 20 13.54 -5.79 5.55
C VAL A 20 14.63 -6.07 4.54
N ASP A 21 14.67 -7.30 4.03
CA ASP A 21 15.62 -7.67 2.99
C ASP A 21 15.35 -6.91 1.68
N GLY A 22 16.41 -6.29 1.18
CA GLY A 22 16.47 -5.66 -0.12
C GLY A 22 16.94 -6.61 -1.21
N ILE A 23 16.85 -6.16 -2.46
CA ILE A 23 17.44 -6.86 -3.61
C ILE A 23 18.97 -6.97 -3.45
N GLU A 24 19.54 -8.04 -4.00
CA GLU A 24 21.00 -8.26 -4.02
C GLU A 24 21.66 -8.26 -2.63
N GLY A 25 20.91 -8.61 -1.58
CA GLY A 25 21.42 -8.64 -0.20
C GLY A 25 21.56 -7.26 0.44
N SER A 26 20.99 -6.22 -0.17
CA SER A 26 20.86 -4.91 0.46
C SER A 26 19.83 -4.94 1.61
N VAL A 27 19.80 -3.88 2.41
CA VAL A 27 18.75 -3.65 3.41
C VAL A 27 17.84 -2.54 2.91
N ALA A 28 16.54 -2.73 3.05
CA ALA A 28 15.52 -1.73 2.79
C ALA A 28 14.72 -1.43 4.06
N ARG A 29 14.01 -0.30 4.06
CA ARG A 29 13.19 0.12 5.19
C ARG A 29 11.76 0.40 4.74
N LEU A 30 10.82 -0.05 5.56
CA LEU A 30 9.40 0.25 5.40
C LEU A 30 8.96 1.13 6.56
N GLY A 31 8.41 2.30 6.24
CA GLY A 31 7.72 3.15 7.18
C GLY A 31 6.23 2.81 7.21
N VAL A 32 5.63 2.77 8.39
CA VAL A 32 4.18 2.55 8.55
C VAL A 32 3.56 3.77 9.21
N ARG A 33 2.42 4.23 8.69
CA ARG A 33 1.58 5.24 9.35
C ARG A 33 0.09 4.97 9.16
N ASP A 34 -0.75 5.63 9.93
CA ASP A 34 -2.16 5.82 9.56
C ASP A 34 -2.27 6.55 8.22
N VAL A 35 -3.06 6.02 7.28
CA VAL A 35 -3.30 6.68 5.97
C VAL A 35 -3.78 8.12 6.16
N ARG A 36 -4.59 8.36 7.18
CA ARG A 36 -5.17 9.67 7.47
C ARG A 36 -4.15 10.72 7.92
N ALA A 37 -2.94 10.28 8.30
CA ALA A 37 -1.80 11.15 8.59
C ALA A 37 -0.94 11.42 7.34
N GLY A 38 -1.28 10.80 6.20
CA GLY A 38 -0.56 10.93 4.94
C GLY A 38 -1.20 11.88 3.93
N SER A 39 -0.45 12.15 2.86
CA SER A 39 -0.84 13.09 1.80
C SER A 39 -2.02 12.61 0.94
N PHE A 40 -2.42 11.34 1.09
CA PHE A 40 -3.48 10.72 0.29
C PHE A 40 -4.86 10.75 0.97
N VAL A 41 -4.97 11.29 2.19
CA VAL A 41 -6.21 11.28 2.99
C VAL A 41 -7.41 11.92 2.27
N ASP A 42 -7.16 12.96 1.48
CA ASP A 42 -8.18 13.69 0.72
C ASP A 42 -8.28 13.22 -0.74
N ALA A 43 -7.38 12.33 -1.16
CA ALA A 43 -7.28 11.85 -2.54
C ALA A 43 -8.13 10.59 -2.80
N TYR A 44 -8.44 9.83 -1.74
CA TYR A 44 -9.29 8.64 -1.83
C TYR A 44 -10.02 8.36 -0.50
N PRO A 45 -11.09 7.55 -0.49
CA PRO A 45 -11.80 7.18 0.73
C PRO A 45 -10.93 6.36 1.70
N ALA A 46 -10.25 7.08 2.61
CA ALA A 46 -9.39 6.52 3.64
C ALA A 46 -10.14 6.15 4.93
N GLY A 47 -10.09 4.87 5.31
CA GLY A 47 -10.62 4.35 6.56
C GLY A 47 -9.79 4.76 7.78
N THR A 48 -10.40 4.74 8.96
CA THR A 48 -9.76 5.15 10.23
C THR A 48 -8.67 4.20 10.70
N HIS A 49 -8.71 2.94 10.27
CA HIS A 49 -7.72 1.91 10.61
C HIS A 49 -6.85 1.52 9.41
N ASP A 50 -6.97 2.25 8.30
CA ASP A 50 -6.20 1.96 7.10
C ASP A 50 -4.76 2.43 7.32
N ARG A 51 -3.81 1.57 6.98
CA ARG A 51 -2.38 1.85 7.13
C ARG A 51 -1.75 2.14 5.79
N GLU A 52 -0.74 3.00 5.79
CA GLU A 52 0.07 3.31 4.62
C GLU A 52 1.47 2.74 4.86
N ILE A 53 2.03 2.07 3.84
CA ILE A 53 3.42 1.67 3.81
C ILE A 53 4.19 2.59 2.87
N LEU A 54 5.26 3.18 3.40
CA LEU A 54 6.24 3.96 2.66
C LEU A 54 7.53 3.14 2.53
N VAL A 55 8.18 3.24 1.38
CA VAL A 55 9.35 2.43 1.05
C VAL A 55 10.58 3.32 0.94
N GLU A 56 11.68 2.89 1.55
CA GLU A 56 13.02 3.43 1.35
C GLU A 56 13.97 2.29 0.94
N GLY A 57 14.67 2.49 -0.18
CA GLY A 57 15.51 1.47 -0.81
C GLY A 57 14.73 0.54 -1.74
N SER A 58 15.24 -0.68 -1.94
CA SER A 58 14.71 -1.65 -2.91
C SER A 58 14.37 -2.99 -2.24
N PRO A 59 13.29 -3.07 -1.44
CA PRO A 59 12.86 -4.30 -0.80
C PRO A 59 12.43 -5.36 -1.82
N THR A 60 12.61 -6.63 -1.49
CA THR A 60 12.03 -7.71 -2.32
C THR A 60 10.50 -7.74 -2.17
N PRO A 61 9.73 -8.15 -3.21
CA PRO A 61 8.28 -8.29 -3.08
C PRO A 61 7.86 -9.20 -1.92
N SER A 62 8.62 -10.28 -1.68
CA SER A 62 8.40 -11.18 -0.55
C SER A 62 8.53 -10.50 0.81
N SER A 63 9.53 -9.64 0.96
CA SER A 63 9.77 -8.95 2.22
C SER A 63 8.70 -7.90 2.51
N VAL A 64 8.20 -7.21 1.47
CA VAL A 64 7.05 -6.31 1.63
C VAL A 64 5.79 -7.09 1.98
N ARG A 65 5.50 -8.20 1.29
CA ARG A 65 4.34 -9.05 1.61
C ARG A 65 4.35 -9.52 3.06
N GLU A 66 5.50 -9.98 3.55
CA GLU A 66 5.66 -10.42 4.94
C GLU A 66 5.45 -9.27 5.93
N ALA A 67 6.08 -8.12 5.67
CA ALA A 67 5.91 -6.94 6.50
C ALA A 67 4.45 -6.48 6.55
N THR A 68 3.76 -6.47 5.41
CA THR A 68 2.36 -6.08 5.34
C THR A 68 1.46 -7.05 6.09
N ALA A 69 1.72 -8.36 6.01
CA ALA A 69 0.99 -9.35 6.80
C ALA A 69 1.16 -9.09 8.32
N ARG A 70 2.36 -8.66 8.75
CA ARG A 70 2.62 -8.27 10.15
C ARG A 70 1.86 -7.00 10.55
N VAL A 71 1.76 -6.01 9.65
CA VAL A 71 0.96 -4.79 9.87
C VAL A 71 -0.52 -5.13 10.04
N LEU A 72 -1.08 -5.94 9.14
CA LEU A 72 -2.47 -6.39 9.22
C LEU A 72 -2.74 -7.21 10.49
N ALA A 73 -1.81 -8.08 10.89
CA ALA A 73 -1.95 -8.88 12.11
C ALA A 73 -1.89 -8.04 13.40
N ALA A 74 -1.20 -6.89 13.38
CA ALA A 74 -1.06 -6.02 14.54
C ALA A 74 -2.33 -5.21 14.86
N ASP A 75 -3.18 -4.91 13.87
CA ASP A 75 -4.47 -4.25 14.07
C ASP A 75 -5.60 -5.04 13.38
N PRO A 76 -6.37 -5.85 14.14
CA PRO A 76 -7.51 -6.60 13.59
C PRO A 76 -8.61 -5.76 12.94
N ARG A 77 -8.61 -4.43 13.16
CA ARG A 77 -9.57 -3.50 12.52
C ARG A 77 -9.03 -2.91 11.21
N CYS A 78 -7.74 -3.12 10.90
CA CYS A 78 -7.13 -2.68 9.66
C CYS A 78 -7.77 -3.42 8.49
N ARG A 79 -8.48 -2.67 7.64
CA ARG A 79 -9.19 -3.21 6.48
C ARG A 79 -8.34 -3.24 5.23
N ARG A 80 -7.35 -2.34 5.15
CA ARG A 80 -6.44 -2.27 4.02
C ARG A 80 -5.11 -1.65 4.44
N VAL A 81 -4.07 -2.10 3.75
CA VAL A 81 -2.77 -1.44 3.73
C VAL A 81 -2.56 -0.88 2.34
N VAL A 82 -2.23 0.41 2.28
CA VAL A 82 -2.08 1.17 1.04
C VAL A 82 -0.61 1.41 0.76
N LEU A 83 -0.25 1.24 -0.50
CA LEU A 83 1.08 1.49 -1.04
C LEU A 83 0.91 2.36 -2.28
N ALA A 84 1.50 3.54 -2.24
CA ALA A 84 1.50 4.46 -3.37
C ALA A 84 2.81 4.30 -4.16
N VAL A 85 2.70 4.22 -5.47
CA VAL A 85 3.83 4.28 -6.40
C VAL A 85 3.62 5.43 -7.38
N THR A 86 4.69 5.91 -8.03
CA THR A 86 4.57 6.93 -9.08
C THR A 86 3.63 6.43 -10.18
N ALA A 87 2.72 7.28 -10.65
CA ALA A 87 1.84 6.93 -11.77
C ALA A 87 2.65 6.57 -13.02
N ASP A 88 2.14 5.64 -13.82
CA ASP A 88 2.78 5.09 -15.03
C ASP A 88 4.11 4.36 -14.82
N ASP A 89 4.60 4.21 -13.58
CA ASP A 89 5.77 3.36 -13.29
C ASP A 89 5.34 1.89 -13.26
N LEU A 90 5.27 1.29 -14.45
CA LEU A 90 4.87 -0.10 -14.64
C LEU A 90 5.77 -1.09 -13.89
N ILE A 91 7.03 -0.73 -13.63
CA ILE A 91 7.95 -1.61 -12.88
C ILE A 91 7.59 -1.58 -11.39
N ALA A 92 7.33 -0.40 -10.83
CA ALA A 92 6.87 -0.26 -9.46
C ALA A 92 5.49 -0.90 -9.23
N ILE A 93 4.57 -0.75 -10.19
CA ILE A 93 3.24 -1.37 -10.15
C ILE A 93 3.38 -2.89 -10.14
N SER A 94 4.11 -3.47 -11.10
CA SER A 94 4.34 -4.92 -11.17
C SER A 94 5.00 -5.45 -9.90
N TRP A 95 5.96 -4.71 -9.33
CA TRP A 95 6.60 -5.07 -8.08
C TRP A 95 5.63 -5.08 -6.88
N ALA A 96 4.74 -4.09 -6.79
CA ALA A 96 3.72 -4.03 -5.75
C ALA A 96 2.68 -5.16 -5.92
N GLU A 97 2.32 -5.49 -7.16
CA GLU A 97 1.44 -6.62 -7.48
C GLU A 97 2.07 -7.97 -7.07
N GLU A 98 3.36 -8.18 -7.35
CA GLU A 98 4.12 -9.34 -6.86
C GLU A 98 4.18 -9.43 -5.33
N ALA A 99 4.08 -8.28 -4.64
CA ALA A 99 3.98 -8.21 -3.18
C ALA A 99 2.55 -8.48 -2.66
N GLY A 100 1.56 -8.66 -3.54
CA GLY A 100 0.18 -8.98 -3.19
C GLY A 100 -0.74 -7.76 -3.07
N TYR A 101 -0.36 -6.63 -3.65
CA TYR A 101 -1.22 -5.45 -3.75
C TYR A 101 -2.03 -5.46 -5.04
N ARG A 102 -3.25 -4.94 -4.99
CA ARG A 102 -4.12 -4.75 -6.16
C ARG A 102 -4.25 -3.26 -6.46
N TYR A 103 -4.24 -2.90 -7.74
CA TYR A 103 -4.57 -1.55 -8.19
C TYR A 103 -5.96 -1.12 -7.68
N VAL A 104 -6.09 0.15 -7.30
CA VAL A 104 -7.37 0.76 -6.93
C VAL A 104 -7.68 1.99 -7.78
N VAL A 105 -6.78 2.97 -7.78
CA VAL A 105 -7.04 4.26 -8.40
C VAL A 105 -5.75 5.04 -8.62
N ASP A 106 -5.71 5.85 -9.68
CA ASP A 106 -4.70 6.88 -9.86
C ASP A 106 -5.19 8.21 -9.27
N VAL A 107 -4.32 8.88 -8.53
CA VAL A 107 -4.62 10.13 -7.85
C VAL A 107 -3.62 11.21 -8.21
N ASP A 108 -4.15 12.42 -8.38
CA ASP A 108 -3.36 13.63 -8.56
C ASP A 108 -3.35 14.42 -7.25
N ILE A 109 -2.17 14.57 -6.64
CA ILE A 109 -1.96 15.41 -5.46
C ILE A 109 -0.87 16.45 -5.72
N HIS A 110 -0.67 17.37 -4.77
CA HIS A 110 0.32 18.45 -4.93
C HIS A 110 1.76 17.94 -5.17
N ASP A 111 2.07 16.74 -4.67
CA ASP A 111 3.39 16.12 -4.77
C ASP A 111 3.60 15.30 -6.05
N GLY A 112 2.58 15.18 -6.90
CA GLY A 112 2.64 14.44 -8.16
C GLY A 112 1.43 13.53 -8.39
N GLN A 113 1.56 12.69 -9.42
CA GLN A 113 0.57 11.69 -9.78
C GLN A 113 1.02 10.33 -9.25
N PHE A 114 0.11 9.61 -8.60
CA PHE A 114 0.41 8.35 -7.94
C PHE A 114 -0.64 7.31 -8.27
N THR A 115 -0.18 6.06 -8.45
CA THR A 115 -1.04 4.89 -8.46
C THR A 115 -1.15 4.36 -7.03
N LEU A 116 -2.38 4.27 -6.52
CA LEU A 116 -2.67 3.68 -5.21
C LEU A 116 -3.00 2.19 -5.39
N LEU A 117 -2.18 1.35 -4.76
CA LEU A 117 -2.43 -0.07 -4.65
C LEU A 117 -2.74 -0.44 -3.20
N VAL A 118 -3.56 -1.47 -2.99
CA VAL A 118 -3.95 -1.92 -1.65
C VAL A 118 -3.82 -3.41 -1.49
N THR A 119 -3.55 -3.86 -0.28
CA THR A 119 -3.79 -5.24 0.11
C THR A 119 -4.77 -5.27 1.28
N GLU A 120 -5.66 -6.25 1.27
CA GLU A 120 -6.80 -6.37 2.17
C GLU A 120 -6.81 -7.77 2.76
N PRO A 121 -7.16 -7.94 4.05
CA PRO A 121 -7.26 -9.27 4.65
C PRO A 121 -8.47 -10.03 4.09
N ASP A 122 -8.37 -11.36 4.07
CA ASP A 122 -9.38 -12.24 3.44
C ASP A 122 -10.82 -11.96 3.89
N TRP A 123 -11.04 -11.58 5.15
CA TRP A 123 -12.37 -11.28 5.67
C TRP A 123 -13.00 -10.01 5.10
N VAL A 124 -12.19 -9.07 4.58
CA VAL A 124 -12.68 -7.90 3.83
C VAL A 124 -13.11 -8.33 2.44
N LEU A 125 -12.29 -9.16 1.78
CA LEU A 125 -12.56 -9.67 0.43
C LEU A 125 -13.74 -10.66 0.39
N ALA A 126 -13.99 -11.39 1.48
CA ALA A 126 -15.09 -12.35 1.58
C ALA A 126 -16.47 -11.72 1.81
N GLN A 127 -16.56 -10.39 1.98
CA GLN A 127 -17.87 -9.74 2.17
C GLN A 127 -18.65 -9.75 0.84
N PRO A 128 -19.89 -10.27 0.82
CA PRO A 128 -20.67 -10.32 -0.39
C PRO A 128 -20.91 -8.90 -0.90
N HIS A 129 -20.58 -8.66 -2.16
CA HIS A 129 -20.97 -7.43 -2.85
C HIS A 129 -22.51 -7.38 -2.90
N ILE A 130 -23.12 -6.58 -2.03
CA ILE A 130 -24.57 -6.27 -2.06
C ILE A 130 -24.85 -5.34 -3.25
N LEU A 131 -24.46 -5.76 -4.44
CA LEU A 131 -24.73 -5.07 -5.70
C LEU A 131 -25.62 -5.93 -6.61
N ASP A 132 -25.67 -7.25 -6.40
CA ASP A 132 -26.53 -8.17 -7.16
C ASP A 132 -28.02 -8.09 -6.75
N ASP A 133 -28.33 -7.40 -5.64
CA ASP A 133 -29.69 -7.25 -5.10
C ASP A 133 -30.30 -5.86 -5.35
N ILE A 134 -29.69 -5.01 -6.19
CA ILE A 134 -30.33 -3.73 -6.56
C ILE A 134 -31.34 -4.01 -7.68
N PRO A 135 -32.66 -3.96 -7.41
CA PRO A 135 -33.65 -4.06 -8.48
C PRO A 135 -33.42 -2.91 -9.46
N LEU A 136 -33.21 -3.24 -10.73
CA LEU A 136 -33.31 -2.27 -11.81
C LEU A 136 -34.79 -1.89 -11.91
N GLU A 137 -35.14 -0.67 -11.49
CA GLU A 137 -36.50 -0.15 -11.74
C GLU A 137 -36.66 0.05 -13.27
N GLU A 138 -37.64 -0.63 -13.86
CA GLU A 138 -38.06 -0.47 -15.27
C GLU A 138 -38.89 0.80 -15.50
#